data_AF-A0A699QCR1-F1
#
_entry.id   AF-A0A699QCR1-F1
#
_cell.length_a   1.000
_cell.length_b   1.000
_cell.length_c   1.000
_cell.angle_alpha   90.00
_cell.angle_beta   90.00
_cell.angle_gamma   90.00
#
_symmetry.space_group_name_H-M   'P 1'
#
loop_
_entity.id
_entity.type
_entity.pdbx_description
1 polymer ?
#
loop_
_entity_poly.entity_id
_entity_poly.type
_entity_poly.pdbx_seq_one_letter_code
_entity_poly.pdbx_strand_id
1 'polypeptide(L)'
;MLATGRYPQWRLRFLRYIDTRENGKALRKCILRGHYKPTTVLVQDVDATDDSPAIPEHTTIETPINMTLENKAHFKAEKEEIHLILTGIGYEIYSTVDACQIAQEMWEAI
;
A
#
# COMPACT_ATOMS: atom_id res chain seq x y z
N MET A 1 14.27 -21.87 -10.74
CA MET A 1 14.85 -20.63 -10.18
C MET A 1 14.91 -19.59 -11.28
N LEU A 2 14.34 -18.41 -11.08
CA LEU A 2 14.50 -17.29 -12.01
C LEU A 2 15.97 -16.88 -11.97
N ALA A 3 16.66 -17.00 -13.11
CA ALA A 3 18.08 -16.68 -13.19
C ALA A 3 18.31 -15.18 -12.94
N THR A 4 19.31 -14.87 -12.11
CA THR A 4 19.83 -13.54 -11.82
C THR A 4 20.06 -12.78 -13.14
N GLY A 5 19.42 -11.62 -13.31
CA GLY A 5 19.50 -10.82 -14.55
C GLY A 5 18.28 -10.87 -15.49
N ARG A 6 17.19 -11.55 -15.13
CA ARG A 6 15.90 -11.48 -15.86
C ARG A 6 14.92 -10.44 -15.31
N TYR A 7 15.38 -9.49 -14.53
CA TYR A 7 14.56 -8.45 -13.92
C TYR A 7 13.65 -7.68 -14.89
N PRO A 8 14.11 -7.27 -16.09
CA PRO A 8 13.22 -6.67 -17.09
C PRO A 8 12.11 -7.61 -17.58
N GLN A 9 12.39 -8.93 -17.66
CA GLN A 9 11.39 -9.93 -18.05
C GLN A 9 10.39 -10.20 -16.93
N TRP A 10 10.85 -10.23 -15.67
CA TRP A 10 9.97 -10.38 -14.50
C TRP A 10 9.05 -9.17 -14.36
N ARG A 11 9.60 -7.94 -14.42
CA ARG A 11 8.81 -6.69 -14.38
C ARG A 11 7.72 -6.69 -15.44
N LEU A 12 8.04 -7.08 -16.68
CA LEU A 12 7.06 -7.14 -17.77
C LEU A 12 5.98 -8.21 -17.52
N ARG A 13 6.35 -9.39 -17.01
CA ARG A 13 5.40 -10.45 -16.65
C ARG A 13 4.50 -10.04 -15.47
N PHE A 14 5.07 -9.33 -14.50
CA PHE A 14 4.36 -8.82 -13.33
C PHE A 14 3.33 -7.75 -13.72
N LEU A 15 3.71 -6.79 -14.57
CA LEU A 15 2.76 -5.80 -15.09
C LEU A 15 1.64 -6.45 -15.91
N ARG A 16 1.97 -7.44 -16.75
CA ARG A 16 0.94 -8.23 -17.46
C ARG A 16 0.01 -8.96 -16.51
N TYR A 17 0.52 -9.52 -15.43
CA TYR A 17 -0.28 -10.16 -14.40
C TYR A 17 -1.22 -9.16 -13.70
N ILE A 18 -0.70 -7.99 -13.30
CA ILE A 18 -1.51 -6.90 -12.73
C ILE A 18 -2.64 -6.49 -13.67
N ASP A 19 -2.34 -6.31 -14.96
CA ASP A 19 -3.31 -5.89 -15.96
C ASP A 19 -4.47 -6.91 -16.15
N THR A 20 -4.32 -8.16 -15.70
CA THR A 20 -5.39 -9.19 -15.72
C THR A 20 -6.29 -9.23 -14.48
N ARG A 21 -5.95 -8.50 -13.40
CA ARG A 21 -6.70 -8.53 -12.14
C ARG A 21 -7.80 -7.48 -12.14
N GLU A 22 -8.91 -7.76 -11.46
CA GLU A 22 -10.05 -6.83 -11.35
C GLU A 22 -9.64 -5.48 -10.71
N ASN A 23 -8.68 -5.48 -9.78
CA ASN A 23 -8.12 -4.29 -9.17
C ASN A 23 -6.82 -3.79 -9.84
N GLY A 24 -6.50 -4.27 -11.05
CA GLY A 24 -5.25 -3.98 -11.75
C GLY A 24 -4.95 -2.49 -11.92
N LYS A 25 -5.99 -1.68 -12.20
CA LYS A 25 -5.86 -0.22 -12.30
C LYS A 25 -5.43 0.44 -10.98
N ALA A 26 -5.92 -0.07 -9.84
CA ALA A 26 -5.54 0.43 -8.52
C ALA A 26 -4.09 0.04 -8.19
N LEU A 27 -3.70 -1.20 -8.47
CA LEU A 27 -2.34 -1.69 -8.29
C LEU A 27 -1.32 -0.90 -9.13
N ARG A 28 -1.62 -0.63 -10.41
CA ARG A 28 -0.80 0.24 -11.26
C ARG A 28 -0.66 1.66 -10.69
N LYS A 29 -1.76 2.21 -10.15
CA LYS A 29 -1.76 3.54 -9.53
C LYS A 29 -0.87 3.55 -8.29
N CYS A 30 -0.86 2.48 -7.50
CA CYS A 30 0.02 2.33 -6.34
C CYS A 30 1.51 2.29 -6.74
N ILE A 31 1.89 1.47 -7.74
CA ILE A 31 3.26 1.43 -8.28
C ILE A 31 3.77 2.85 -8.63
N LEU A 32 2.90 3.66 -9.24
CA LEU A 32 3.27 5.00 -9.73
C LEU A 32 3.21 6.09 -8.66
N ARG A 33 2.30 5.98 -7.67
CA ARG A 33 2.11 7.01 -6.64
C ARG A 33 2.95 6.79 -5.39
N GLY A 34 3.47 5.58 -5.19
CA GLY A 34 4.22 5.27 -3.99
C GLY A 34 3.34 5.16 -2.75
N HIS A 35 3.97 5.17 -1.58
CA HIS A 35 3.31 4.88 -0.31
C HIS A 35 2.12 5.80 -0.02
N TYR A 36 1.02 5.21 0.47
CA TYR A 36 -0.07 5.99 1.03
C TYR A 36 0.41 6.74 2.27
N LYS A 37 0.64 8.06 2.18
CA LYS A 37 0.99 8.86 3.36
C LYS A 37 -0.29 9.15 4.17
N PRO A 38 -0.45 8.59 5.38
CA PRO A 38 -1.57 8.94 6.23
C PRO A 38 -1.49 10.43 6.54
N THR A 39 -2.58 11.14 6.29
CA THR A 39 -2.67 12.56 6.61
C THR A 39 -3.14 12.69 8.07
N THR A 40 -2.89 13.84 8.64
CA THR A 40 -3.39 14.18 9.97
C THR A 40 -4.86 14.58 9.87
N VAL A 41 -5.75 13.89 10.60
CA VAL A 41 -7.18 14.25 10.68
C VAL A 41 -7.45 15.04 11.96
N LEU A 42 -8.20 16.12 11.80
CA LEU A 42 -8.79 16.87 12.90
C LEU A 42 -10.13 16.22 13.23
N VAL A 43 -10.24 15.58 14.39
CA VAL A 43 -11.51 15.05 14.87
C VAL A 43 -12.24 16.20 15.56
N GLN A 44 -13.41 16.57 15.02
CA GLN A 44 -14.24 17.63 15.58
C GLN A 44 -14.85 17.23 16.93
N ASP A 45 -15.13 18.25 17.73
CA ASP A 45 -15.80 18.13 19.02
C ASP A 45 -17.15 17.42 18.89
N VAL A 46 -17.42 16.52 19.84
CA VAL A 46 -18.74 15.91 20.02
C VAL A 46 -19.24 16.34 21.38
N ASP A 47 -20.29 17.16 21.37
CA ASP A 47 -20.99 17.61 22.57
C ASP A 47 -21.44 16.42 23.41
N ALA A 48 -21.37 16.57 24.73
CA ALA A 48 -21.85 15.57 25.66
C ALA A 48 -23.33 15.27 25.42
N THR A 49 -23.68 13.99 25.34
CA THR A 49 -25.06 13.51 25.39
C THR A 49 -25.33 12.98 26.81
N ASP A 50 -26.59 12.87 27.25
CA ASP A 50 -26.94 12.40 28.61
C ASP A 50 -26.25 11.08 29.02
N ASP A 51 -25.88 10.25 28.04
CA ASP A 51 -25.23 8.94 28.24
C ASP A 51 -23.71 8.91 27.91
N SER A 52 -23.07 10.02 27.48
CA SER A 52 -21.66 10.00 27.06
C SER A 52 -20.90 11.33 27.24
N PRO A 53 -19.64 11.28 27.72
CA PRO A 53 -18.82 12.47 27.96
C PRO A 53 -18.40 13.16 26.66
N ALA A 54 -18.26 14.49 26.71
CA ALA A 54 -17.79 15.31 25.59
C ALA A 54 -16.39 14.88 25.14
N ILE A 55 -16.20 14.78 23.82
CA ILE A 55 -14.90 14.41 23.22
C ILE A 55 -14.29 15.67 22.63
N PRO A 56 -13.24 16.25 23.26
CA PRO A 56 -12.62 17.47 22.76
C PRO A 56 -11.89 17.25 21.43
N GLU A 57 -11.74 18.35 20.68
CA GLU A 57 -10.99 18.36 19.42
C GLU A 57 -9.58 17.83 19.62
N HIS A 58 -9.21 16.81 18.85
CA HIS A 58 -7.88 16.23 18.91
C HIS A 58 -7.40 15.80 17.54
N THR A 59 -6.09 15.93 17.38
CA THR A 59 -5.37 15.63 16.15
C THR A 59 -4.95 14.17 16.16
N THR A 60 -5.49 13.36 15.26
CA THR A 60 -5.14 11.93 15.16
C THR A 60 -4.59 11.60 13.78
N ILE A 61 -3.63 10.69 13.72
CA ILE A 61 -3.17 10.11 12.45
C ILE A 61 -4.35 9.39 11.80
N GLU A 62 -4.53 9.54 10.47
CA GLU A 62 -5.53 8.80 9.71
C GLU A 62 -5.46 7.30 10.03
N THR A 63 -6.48 6.83 10.74
CA THR A 63 -6.74 5.41 10.95
C THR A 63 -7.70 4.91 9.87
N PRO A 64 -7.77 3.60 9.62
CA PRO A 64 -8.70 3.03 8.65
C PRO A 64 -10.16 3.40 8.90
N ILE A 65 -10.54 3.82 10.10
CA ILE A 65 -11.91 4.29 10.37
C ILE A 65 -12.14 5.67 9.73
N ASN A 66 -11.15 6.56 9.83
CA ASN A 66 -11.21 7.96 9.42
C ASN A 66 -10.76 8.22 7.97
N MET A 67 -10.19 7.22 7.29
CA MET A 67 -9.79 7.35 5.89
C MET A 67 -10.98 7.41 4.92
N THR A 68 -10.83 8.24 3.88
CA THR A 68 -11.72 8.25 2.72
C THR A 68 -11.75 6.89 2.01
N LEU A 69 -12.82 6.62 1.26
CA LEU A 69 -12.95 5.36 0.50
C LEU A 69 -11.82 5.16 -0.52
N GLU A 70 -11.35 6.24 -1.16
CA GLU A 70 -10.23 6.19 -2.10
C GLU A 70 -8.92 5.82 -1.39
N ASN A 71 -8.66 6.41 -0.21
CA ASN A 71 -7.46 6.16 0.58
C ASN A 71 -7.43 4.72 1.12
N LYS A 72 -8.59 4.20 1.56
CA LYS A 72 -8.76 2.80 1.93
C LYS A 72 -8.44 1.85 0.78
N ALA A 73 -8.94 2.16 -0.42
CA ALA A 73 -8.68 1.37 -1.61
C ALA A 73 -7.19 1.38 -1.99
N HIS A 74 -6.54 2.55 -1.89
CA HIS A 74 -5.11 2.69 -2.15
C HIS A 74 -4.27 1.87 -1.15
N PHE A 75 -4.55 2.00 0.14
CA PHE A 75 -3.86 1.22 1.19
C PHE A 75 -4.04 -0.30 1.02
N LYS A 76 -5.25 -0.73 0.64
CA LYS A 76 -5.52 -2.15 0.37
C LYS A 76 -4.74 -2.65 -0.86
N ALA A 77 -4.71 -1.87 -1.94
CA ALA A 77 -3.96 -2.20 -3.14
C ALA A 77 -2.45 -2.27 -2.86
N GLU A 78 -1.91 -1.35 -2.07
CA GLU A 78 -0.49 -1.36 -1.66
C GLU A 78 -0.10 -2.63 -0.89
N LYS A 79 -0.91 -3.05 0.10
CA LYS A 79 -0.67 -4.30 0.83
C LYS A 79 -0.66 -5.52 -0.08
N GLU A 80 -1.59 -5.56 -1.02
CA GLU A 80 -1.70 -6.65 -1.98
C GLU A 80 -0.52 -6.66 -2.96
N GLU A 81 -0.05 -5.49 -3.37
CA GLU A 81 1.13 -5.33 -4.22
C GLU A 81 2.39 -5.86 -3.53
N ILE A 82 2.67 -5.45 -2.27
CA ILE A 82 3.81 -5.95 -1.48
C ILE A 82 3.76 -7.47 -1.41
N HIS A 83 2.59 -8.03 -1.13
CA HIS A 83 2.41 -9.48 -1.07
C HIS A 83 2.71 -10.18 -2.41
N LEU A 84 2.24 -9.61 -3.52
CA LEU A 84 2.49 -10.14 -4.86
C LEU A 84 3.95 -10.05 -5.27
N ILE A 85 4.63 -8.95 -4.93
CA ILE A 85 6.06 -8.75 -5.14
C ILE A 85 6.84 -9.82 -4.36
N LEU A 86 6.61 -9.95 -3.05
CA LEU A 86 7.28 -10.94 -2.21
C LEU A 86 7.03 -12.38 -2.66
N THR A 87 5.80 -12.71 -3.09
CA THR A 87 5.44 -14.07 -3.54
C THR A 87 5.98 -14.37 -4.95
N GLY A 88 6.10 -13.36 -5.81
CA GLY A 88 6.56 -13.51 -7.19
C GLY A 88 8.09 -13.61 -7.34
N ILE A 89 8.82 -13.33 -6.27
CA ILE A 89 10.27 -13.14 -6.26
C ILE A 89 10.98 -14.35 -5.65
N GLY A 90 12.05 -14.82 -6.31
CA GLY A 90 12.87 -15.93 -5.81
C GLY A 90 13.75 -15.54 -4.62
N TYR A 91 14.16 -16.54 -3.83
CA TYR A 91 14.91 -16.40 -2.57
C TYR A 91 16.15 -15.48 -2.62
N GLU A 92 16.81 -15.34 -3.78
CA GLU A 92 18.01 -14.51 -3.94
C GLU A 92 17.74 -13.00 -3.87
N ILE A 93 16.51 -12.59 -4.18
CA ILE A 93 16.10 -11.18 -4.24
C ILE A 93 15.45 -10.76 -2.90
N TYR A 94 15.04 -11.74 -2.09
CA TYR A 94 14.46 -11.53 -0.77
C TYR A 94 15.40 -10.68 0.10
N SER A 95 16.72 -10.90 0.06
CA SER A 95 17.67 -10.11 0.84
C SER A 95 17.80 -8.64 0.38
N THR A 96 17.51 -8.34 -0.88
CA THR A 96 17.51 -6.96 -1.42
C THR A 96 16.21 -6.24 -1.08
N VAL A 97 15.10 -6.99 -1.10
CA VAL A 97 13.74 -6.51 -0.86
C VAL A 97 13.39 -6.42 0.63
N ASP A 98 14.05 -7.20 1.51
CA ASP A 98 13.82 -7.21 2.97
C ASP A 98 14.18 -5.88 3.65
N ALA A 99 15.08 -5.10 3.05
CA ALA A 99 15.41 -3.75 3.51
C ALA A 99 14.37 -2.69 3.08
N CYS A 100 13.49 -3.02 2.14
CA CYS A 100 12.47 -2.12 1.63
C CYS A 100 11.21 -2.21 2.49
N GLN A 101 10.66 -1.06 2.88
CA GLN A 101 9.47 -1.02 3.72
C GLN A 101 8.17 -0.99 2.89
N ILE A 102 8.26 -0.58 1.61
CA ILE A 102 7.09 -0.27 0.79
C ILE A 102 7.20 -0.83 -0.64
N ALA A 103 6.04 -1.05 -1.29
CA ALA A 103 5.96 -1.68 -2.60
C ALA A 103 6.80 -0.98 -3.69
N GLN A 104 6.83 0.35 -3.66
CA GLN A 104 7.62 1.16 -4.61
C GLN A 104 9.11 0.91 -4.46
N GLU A 105 9.66 0.93 -3.23
CA GLU A 105 11.08 0.65 -2.98
C GLU A 105 11.43 -0.77 -3.44
N MET A 106 10.56 -1.73 -3.14
CA MET A 106 10.72 -3.10 -3.62
C MET A 106 10.73 -3.14 -5.16
N TRP A 107 9.79 -2.45 -5.82
CA TRP A 107 9.70 -2.36 -7.28
C TRP A 107 10.92 -1.69 -7.92
N GLU A 108 11.51 -0.67 -7.28
CA GLU A 108 12.72 0.02 -7.74
C GLU A 108 13.98 -0.84 -7.53
N ALA A 109 14.04 -1.63 -6.46
CA ALA A 109 15.16 -2.51 -6.13
C ALA A 109 15.27 -3.78 -7.00
N ILE A 110 14.18 -4.16 -7.66
CA ILE A 110 14.05 -5.30 -8.59
C ILE A 110 14.42 -4.87 -10.00
#